data_AF-H8I9M9-F1
#
_entry.id   AF-H8I9M9-F1
#
_cell.length_a   1.000
_cell.length_b   1.000
_cell.length_c   1.000
_cell.angle_alpha   90.00
_cell.angle_beta   90.00
_cell.angle_gamma   90.00
#
_symmetry.space_group_name_H-M   'P 1'
#
loop_
_entity.id
_entity.type
_entity.pdbx_description
1 polymer ?
#
loop_
_entity_poly.entity_id
_entity_poly.type
_entity_poly.pdbx_seq_one_letter_code
_entity_poly.pdbx_strand_id
1 'polypeptide(L)'
;MAFTCIFLILMAGMANATALGEKTRHFEIYYSDALPDSGYSDVGRTLENAYSEINGYMGACPDSIKVLVVGKKTMDKVGEHVEAFSAWNTKSSTIVLREETLKDKNSLRIVAEHEICHLGLNNILANKDSREFSWMEEGICMVFSKEPFSDVKVSKFIMGKGFLTPAEIAKAVDSEDYSISKNGYLQSYSLVKFMVKKFGVSAVISMLKCPETDFEKAFILCTGLDFGTFYRQWQAYVKSIATGGQEALGPAPAYLSFDLYMEDCTA
;
A
#
# COMPACT_ATOMS: atom_id res chain seq x y z
N MET A 1 -10.40 -16.36 -0.39
CA MET A 1 -9.84 -17.26 0.67
C MET A 1 -8.83 -16.60 1.62
N ALA A 2 -8.32 -15.40 1.34
CA ALA A 2 -7.30 -14.71 2.17
C ALA A 2 -7.69 -14.59 3.65
N PHE A 3 -8.94 -14.25 3.97
CA PHE A 3 -9.43 -14.14 5.35
C PHE A 3 -9.26 -15.42 6.18
N THR A 4 -9.45 -16.60 5.58
CA THR A 4 -9.29 -17.89 6.27
C THR A 4 -7.81 -18.21 6.52
N CYS A 5 -6.92 -17.89 5.56
CA CYS A 5 -5.47 -18.05 5.73
C CYS A 5 -4.90 -17.06 6.74
N ILE A 6 -5.37 -15.81 6.72
CA ILE A 6 -5.04 -14.76 7.69
C ILE A 6 -5.44 -15.20 9.10
N PHE A 7 -6.66 -15.72 9.27
CA PHE A 7 -7.12 -16.22 10.56
C PHE A 7 -6.30 -17.43 11.04
N LEU A 8 -5.96 -18.36 10.14
CA LEU A 8 -5.13 -19.53 10.46
C LEU A 8 -3.69 -19.14 10.83
N ILE A 9 -3.12 -18.11 10.22
CA ILE A 9 -1.77 -17.62 10.56
C ILE A 9 -1.79 -16.77 11.82
N LEU A 10 -2.83 -15.98 12.07
CA LEU A 10 -3.00 -15.31 13.36
C LEU A 10 -3.13 -16.34 14.48
N MET A 11 -3.90 -17.41 14.28
CA MET A 11 -4.05 -18.48 15.26
C MET A 11 -2.77 -19.31 15.44
N ALA A 12 -2.12 -19.72 14.35
CA ALA A 12 -0.88 -20.50 14.39
C ALA A 12 0.31 -19.67 14.87
N GLY A 13 0.38 -18.41 14.47
CA GLY A 13 1.37 -17.42 14.90
C GLY A 13 1.20 -17.07 16.37
N MET A 14 -0.02 -16.92 16.88
CA MET A 14 -0.23 -16.69 18.32
C MET A 14 -0.02 -17.95 19.18
N ALA A 15 -0.36 -19.13 18.66
CA ALA A 15 -0.12 -20.39 19.37
C ALA A 15 1.38 -20.73 19.51
N ASN A 16 2.20 -20.29 18.55
CA ASN A 16 3.65 -20.52 18.52
C ASN A 16 4.50 -19.27 18.74
N ALA A 17 3.93 -18.07 18.94
CA ALA A 17 4.68 -16.87 19.29
C ALA A 17 5.31 -17.09 20.67
N THR A 18 6.59 -17.46 20.68
CA THR A 18 7.23 -18.04 21.86
C THR A 18 7.64 -17.01 22.90
N ALA A 19 7.74 -15.73 22.54
CA ALA A 19 7.93 -14.61 23.46
C ALA A 19 7.71 -13.24 22.77
N LEU A 20 7.36 -12.22 23.55
CA LEU A 20 7.49 -10.82 23.15
C LEU A 20 8.97 -10.55 22.86
N GLY A 21 9.32 -10.24 21.61
CA GLY A 21 10.69 -9.97 21.21
C GLY A 21 11.11 -8.53 21.50
N GLU A 22 10.32 -7.56 21.04
CA GLU A 22 10.58 -6.13 21.22
C GLU A 22 9.27 -5.38 21.49
N LYS A 23 9.34 -4.35 22.35
CA LYS A 23 8.23 -3.43 22.61
C LYS A 23 8.71 -1.99 22.45
N THR A 24 7.96 -1.22 21.66
CA THR A 24 8.21 0.20 21.43
C THR A 24 7.01 1.03 21.92
N ARG A 25 6.88 2.27 21.45
CA ARG A 25 5.76 3.14 21.81
C ARG A 25 4.46 2.63 21.21
N HIS A 26 4.45 2.28 19.93
CA HIS A 26 3.26 1.85 19.19
C HIS A 26 3.25 0.35 18.89
N PHE A 27 4.37 -0.36 19.01
CA PHE A 27 4.48 -1.75 18.56
C PHE A 27 4.76 -2.76 19.68
N GLU A 28 4.10 -3.92 19.57
CA GLU A 28 4.47 -5.15 20.26
C GLU A 28 4.85 -6.20 19.22
N ILE A 29 6.12 -6.59 19.19
CA ILE A 29 6.71 -7.41 18.14
C ILE A 29 6.95 -8.82 18.66
N TYR A 30 6.40 -9.80 17.96
CA TYR A 30 6.45 -11.22 18.29
C TYR A 30 7.12 -11.99 17.15
N TYR A 31 7.93 -12.99 17.49
CA TYR A 31 8.59 -13.86 16.52
C TYR A 31 8.03 -15.28 16.65
N SER A 32 7.61 -15.89 15.54
CA SER A 32 7.08 -17.26 15.54
C SER A 32 8.15 -18.32 15.73
N ASP A 33 9.36 -18.03 15.28
CA ASP A 33 10.53 -18.88 15.40
C ASP A 33 11.49 -18.33 16.46
N ALA A 34 12.53 -19.10 16.83
CA ALA A 34 13.53 -18.63 17.79
C ALA A 34 14.06 -17.25 17.40
N LEU A 35 14.26 -16.38 18.40
CA LEU A 35 14.77 -15.02 18.18
C LEU A 35 15.96 -15.08 17.23
N PRO A 36 15.95 -14.32 16.13
CA PRO A 36 17.03 -14.36 15.16
C PRO A 36 18.36 -14.08 15.84
N ASP A 37 19.35 -14.94 15.62
CA ASP A 37 20.69 -14.83 16.22
C ASP A 37 21.33 -13.50 15.81
N SER A 38 21.08 -12.43 16.57
CA SER A 38 21.73 -11.10 16.53
C SER A 38 21.69 -10.28 15.21
N GLY A 39 21.04 -10.74 14.15
CA GLY A 39 21.10 -10.10 12.82
C GLY A 39 20.22 -8.87 12.60
N TYR A 40 19.09 -8.75 13.30
CA TYR A 40 18.07 -7.72 13.02
C TYR A 40 18.09 -6.61 14.07
N SER A 41 19.14 -5.77 14.05
CA SER A 41 19.16 -4.56 14.88
C SER A 41 18.26 -3.48 14.28
N ASP A 42 17.45 -2.83 15.13
CA ASP A 42 16.59 -1.68 14.83
C ASP A 42 15.23 -1.97 14.13
N VAL A 43 14.64 -3.17 14.25
CA VAL A 43 13.29 -3.44 13.71
C VAL A 43 12.26 -2.48 14.30
N GLY A 44 12.15 -2.42 15.63
CA GLY A 44 11.21 -1.51 16.29
C GLY A 44 11.44 -0.03 15.93
N ARG A 45 12.69 0.43 15.83
CA ARG A 45 12.98 1.80 15.38
C ARG A 45 12.53 2.06 13.94
N THR A 46 12.72 1.09 13.05
CA THR A 46 12.29 1.21 11.65
C THR A 46 10.77 1.31 11.56
N LEU A 47 10.05 0.49 12.33
CA LEU A 47 8.60 0.53 12.44
C LEU A 47 8.10 1.86 13.02
N GLU A 48 8.73 2.39 14.07
CA GLU A 48 8.38 3.69 14.66
C GLU A 48 8.60 4.86 13.67
N ASN A 49 9.66 4.82 12.88
CA ASN A 49 9.89 5.82 11.85
C ASN A 49 8.83 5.75 10.74
N ALA A 50 8.51 4.53 10.27
CA ALA A 50 7.43 4.29 9.31
C ALA A 50 6.08 4.78 9.84
N TYR A 51 5.78 4.48 11.11
CA TYR A 51 4.59 4.97 11.80
C TYR A 51 4.52 6.50 11.81
N SER A 52 5.60 7.17 12.20
CA SER A 52 5.64 8.63 12.26
C SER A 52 5.42 9.26 10.88
N GLU A 53 5.99 8.70 9.83
CA GLU A 53 5.83 9.18 8.45
C GLU A 53 4.36 9.05 8.01
N ILE A 54 3.79 7.84 8.10
CA ILE A 54 2.41 7.58 7.65
C ILE A 54 1.39 8.33 8.51
N ASN A 55 1.57 8.33 9.83
CA ASN A 55 0.71 9.08 10.72
C ASN A 55 0.86 10.61 10.51
N GLY A 56 2.00 11.08 10.02
CA GLY A 56 2.18 12.46 9.59
C GLY A 56 1.25 12.86 8.43
N TYR A 57 0.99 11.94 7.49
CA TYR A 57 0.01 12.16 6.42
C TYR A 57 -1.43 11.98 6.91
N MET A 58 -1.70 10.90 7.62
CA MET A 58 -3.07 10.46 7.91
C MET A 58 -3.64 11.01 9.21
N GLY A 59 -2.83 11.16 10.25
CA GLY A 59 -3.27 11.51 11.61
C GLY A 59 -4.34 10.57 12.16
N ALA A 60 -4.34 9.30 11.73
CA ALA A 60 -5.39 8.33 12.01
C ALA A 60 -4.84 6.90 12.21
N CYS A 61 -3.52 6.75 12.40
CA CYS A 61 -2.94 5.43 12.67
C CYS A 61 -3.37 4.92 14.06
N PRO A 62 -3.49 3.60 14.26
CA PRO A 62 -3.82 3.03 15.57
C PRO A 62 -2.74 3.26 16.62
N ASP A 63 -3.13 3.59 17.86
CA ASP A 63 -2.20 3.84 18.97
C ASP A 63 -1.38 2.62 19.40
N SER A 64 -1.81 1.41 19.03
CA SER A 64 -1.12 0.15 19.33
C SER A 64 -1.30 -0.84 18.18
N ILE A 65 -0.18 -1.43 17.74
CA ILE A 65 -0.11 -2.37 16.62
C ILE A 65 0.70 -3.58 17.07
N LYS A 66 0.14 -4.77 16.87
CA LYS A 66 0.88 -6.03 17.05
C LYS A 66 1.61 -6.37 15.76
N VAL A 67 2.86 -6.80 15.85
CA VAL A 67 3.64 -7.26 14.70
C VAL A 67 4.00 -8.71 14.92
N LEU A 68 3.59 -9.58 14.00
CA LEU A 68 3.95 -10.98 14.00
C LEU A 68 4.96 -11.23 12.89
N VAL A 69 6.19 -11.55 13.25
CA VAL A 69 7.22 -11.96 12.30
C VAL A 69 7.15 -13.47 12.14
N VAL A 70 6.92 -13.92 10.90
CA VAL A 70 6.76 -15.34 10.58
C VAL A 70 7.79 -15.80 9.56
N GLY A 71 8.31 -17.03 9.74
CA GLY A 71 9.23 -17.63 8.79
C GLY A 71 8.59 -17.94 7.44
N LYS A 72 9.43 -18.05 6.41
CA LYS A 72 9.07 -18.29 4.99
C LYS A 72 7.94 -19.29 4.78
N LYS A 73 8.10 -20.50 5.33
CA LYS A 73 7.17 -21.63 5.14
C LYS A 73 5.76 -21.32 5.63
N THR A 74 5.64 -20.44 6.63
CA THR A 74 4.34 -20.01 7.16
C THR A 74 3.72 -18.97 6.24
N MET A 75 4.49 -17.99 5.79
CA MET A 75 4.00 -16.94 4.89
C MET A 75 3.65 -17.47 3.49
N ASP A 76 4.40 -18.45 2.97
CA ASP A 76 4.13 -19.07 1.67
C ASP A 76 2.74 -19.74 1.58
N LYS A 77 2.11 -20.04 2.74
CA LYS A 77 0.71 -20.53 2.79
C LYS A 77 -0.32 -19.44 2.47
N VAL A 78 0.05 -18.16 2.58
CA VAL A 78 -0.74 -17.02 2.08
C VAL A 78 -0.47 -16.84 0.60
N GLY A 79 0.82 -16.85 0.23
CA GLY A 79 1.30 -16.78 -1.14
C GLY A 79 2.80 -16.55 -1.17
N GLU A 80 3.48 -17.13 -2.16
CA GLU A 80 4.95 -17.03 -2.29
C GLU A 80 5.44 -15.59 -2.51
N HIS A 81 4.59 -14.73 -3.06
CA HIS A 81 4.91 -13.32 -3.32
C HIS A 81 4.47 -12.36 -2.22
N VAL A 82 3.89 -12.87 -1.13
CA VAL A 82 3.41 -12.04 -0.02
C VAL A 82 4.55 -11.80 0.96
N GLU A 83 4.98 -10.54 1.07
CA GLU A 83 6.00 -10.10 2.03
C GLU A 83 5.38 -9.70 3.37
N ALA A 84 4.18 -9.14 3.34
CA ALA A 84 3.43 -8.78 4.53
C ALA A 84 1.94 -8.72 4.23
N PHE A 85 1.16 -8.64 5.30
CA PHE A 85 -0.23 -8.19 5.24
C PHE A 85 -0.63 -7.60 6.59
N SER A 86 -1.66 -6.78 6.59
CA SER A 86 -2.27 -6.21 7.79
C SER A 86 -3.69 -6.71 8.00
N ALA A 87 -4.10 -6.74 9.26
CA ALA A 87 -5.44 -7.08 9.69
C ALA A 87 -5.89 -6.06 10.74
N TRP A 88 -7.10 -5.56 10.58
CA TRP A 88 -7.66 -4.52 11.44
C TRP A 88 -9.09 -4.84 11.88
N ASN A 89 -9.41 -4.48 13.11
CA ASN A 89 -10.77 -4.26 13.59
C ASN A 89 -10.76 -3.19 14.69
N THR A 90 -11.94 -2.81 15.18
CA THR A 90 -12.10 -1.77 16.20
C THR A 90 -11.42 -2.05 17.54
N LYS A 91 -10.90 -3.26 17.77
CA LYS A 91 -10.24 -3.67 19.02
C LYS A 91 -8.75 -3.99 18.85
N SER A 92 -8.27 -4.22 17.63
CA SER A 92 -6.92 -4.72 17.39
C SER A 92 -6.44 -4.38 15.99
N SER A 93 -5.18 -3.99 15.90
CA SER A 93 -4.44 -3.79 14.66
C SER A 93 -3.25 -4.73 14.66
N THR A 94 -3.04 -5.45 13.57
CA THR A 94 -1.95 -6.42 13.45
C THR A 94 -1.32 -6.35 12.09
N ILE A 95 0.01 -6.41 12.05
CA ILE A 95 0.81 -6.58 10.85
C ILE A 95 1.48 -7.94 10.96
N VAL A 96 1.46 -8.73 9.88
CA VAL A 96 2.23 -9.96 9.77
C VAL A 96 3.32 -9.72 8.75
N LEU A 97 4.57 -9.87 9.18
CA LEU A 97 5.77 -9.66 8.35
C LEU A 97 6.45 -11.00 8.07
N ARG A 98 6.89 -11.19 6.83
CA ARG A 98 7.82 -12.24 6.47
C ARG A 98 9.18 -11.94 7.10
N GLU A 99 9.80 -12.94 7.71
CA GLU A 99 11.11 -12.78 8.37
C GLU A 99 12.18 -12.23 7.41
N GLU A 100 12.18 -12.66 6.14
CA GLU A 100 13.12 -12.18 5.14
C GLU A 100 13.07 -10.66 4.92
N THR A 101 11.92 -10.03 5.10
CA THR A 101 11.76 -8.57 4.98
C THR A 101 12.65 -7.82 5.99
N LEU A 102 12.99 -8.45 7.13
CA LEU A 102 13.86 -7.86 8.16
C LEU A 102 15.34 -7.76 7.73
N LYS A 103 15.75 -8.48 6.68
CA LYS A 103 17.15 -8.53 6.23
C LYS A 103 17.61 -7.24 5.55
N ASP A 104 16.67 -6.47 4.98
CA ASP A 104 16.95 -5.18 4.35
C ASP A 104 16.11 -4.08 5.02
N LYS A 105 16.80 -3.10 5.62
CA LYS A 105 16.16 -1.97 6.30
C LYS A 105 15.28 -1.14 5.35
N ASN A 106 15.66 -1.05 4.07
CA ASN A 106 14.86 -0.30 3.10
C ASN A 106 13.58 -1.06 2.74
N SER A 107 13.68 -2.36 2.47
CA SER A 107 12.53 -3.23 2.28
C SER A 107 11.58 -3.18 3.48
N LEU A 108 12.10 -3.38 4.70
CA LEU A 108 11.29 -3.28 5.93
C LEU A 108 10.59 -1.93 6.06
N ARG A 109 11.29 -0.82 5.79
CA ARG A 109 10.69 0.51 5.85
C ARG A 109 9.52 0.64 4.89
N ILE A 110 9.70 0.27 3.61
CA ILE A 110 8.66 0.39 2.58
C ILE A 110 7.46 -0.49 2.91
N VAL A 111 7.70 -1.77 3.24
CA VAL A 111 6.64 -2.72 3.59
C VAL A 111 5.90 -2.26 4.85
N ALA A 112 6.61 -1.79 5.88
CA ALA A 112 5.99 -1.27 7.08
C ALA A 112 5.14 -0.01 6.81
N GLU A 113 5.66 0.94 6.02
CA GLU A 113 4.90 2.12 5.61
C GLU A 113 3.63 1.72 4.85
N HIS A 114 3.70 0.73 3.96
CA HIS A 114 2.55 0.21 3.22
C HIS A 114 1.49 -0.39 4.16
N GLU A 115 1.89 -1.28 5.07
CA GLU A 115 0.95 -1.94 5.97
C GLU A 115 0.37 -1.01 7.05
N ILE A 116 1.17 -0.05 7.56
CA ILE A 116 0.67 0.98 8.47
C ILE A 116 -0.31 1.91 7.75
N CYS A 117 -0.08 2.18 6.46
CA CYS A 117 -1.00 2.96 5.62
C CYS A 117 -2.37 2.28 5.53
N HIS A 118 -2.43 0.96 5.30
CA HIS A 118 -3.67 0.19 5.38
C HIS A 118 -4.39 0.35 6.72
N LEU A 119 -3.67 0.23 7.84
CA LEU A 119 -4.25 0.41 9.17
C LEU A 119 -4.83 1.82 9.39
N GLY A 120 -4.16 2.86 8.91
CA GLY A 120 -4.66 4.23 8.97
C GLY A 120 -5.86 4.48 8.05
N LEU A 121 -5.86 3.91 6.84
CA LEU A 121 -6.97 3.99 5.90
C LEU A 121 -8.23 3.31 6.42
N ASN A 122 -8.11 2.13 7.03
CA ASN A 122 -9.24 1.40 7.59
C ASN A 122 -10.07 2.28 8.57
N ASN A 123 -9.40 3.08 9.40
CA ASN A 123 -10.07 4.02 10.30
C ASN A 123 -10.82 5.15 9.56
N ILE A 124 -10.25 5.65 8.45
CA ILE A 124 -10.84 6.73 7.66
C ILE A 124 -12.01 6.22 6.81
N LEU A 125 -11.83 5.05 6.19
CA LEU A 125 -12.75 4.47 5.22
C LEU A 125 -13.88 3.66 5.85
N ALA A 126 -13.82 3.33 7.15
CA ALA A 126 -14.88 2.62 7.87
C ALA A 126 -16.28 3.25 7.72
N ASN A 127 -16.35 4.56 7.44
CA ASN A 127 -17.61 5.30 7.26
C ASN A 127 -17.92 5.66 5.80
N LYS A 128 -17.15 5.13 4.83
CA LYS A 128 -17.31 5.40 3.39
C LYS A 128 -18.04 4.26 2.69
N ASP A 129 -18.59 4.53 1.50
CA ASP A 129 -19.05 3.46 0.62
C ASP A 129 -17.83 2.79 -0.01
N SER A 130 -17.55 1.53 0.37
CA SER A 130 -16.39 0.80 -0.13
C SER A 130 -16.39 0.67 -1.65
N ARG A 131 -17.56 0.68 -2.31
CA ARG A 131 -17.66 0.60 -3.78
C ARG A 131 -17.09 1.83 -4.48
N GLU A 132 -17.06 2.97 -3.79
CA GLU A 132 -16.62 4.26 -4.33
C GLU A 132 -15.13 4.52 -4.08
N PHE A 133 -14.58 3.98 -2.98
CA PHE A 133 -13.23 4.33 -2.51
C PHE A 133 -12.23 3.16 -2.51
N SER A 134 -12.66 1.89 -2.52
CA SER A 134 -11.73 0.76 -2.36
C SER A 134 -10.67 0.67 -3.44
N TRP A 135 -10.99 1.13 -4.65
CA TRP A 135 -10.03 1.17 -5.76
C TRP A 135 -8.78 2.00 -5.43
N MET A 136 -8.87 2.96 -4.50
CA MET A 136 -7.77 3.84 -4.10
C MET A 136 -6.85 3.25 -3.05
N GLU A 137 -7.30 2.27 -2.27
CA GLU A 137 -6.64 1.84 -1.03
C GLU A 137 -5.19 1.43 -1.30
N GLU A 138 -4.99 0.46 -2.19
CA GLU A 138 -3.65 0.00 -2.57
C GLU A 138 -2.82 1.12 -3.22
N GLY A 139 -3.42 1.94 -4.08
CA GLY A 139 -2.72 3.05 -4.71
C GLY A 139 -2.20 4.08 -3.71
N ILE A 140 -2.97 4.38 -2.66
CA ILE A 140 -2.53 5.26 -1.57
C ILE A 140 -1.40 4.60 -0.80
N CYS A 141 -1.53 3.32 -0.42
CA CYS A 141 -0.49 2.56 0.26
C CYS A 141 0.82 2.58 -0.51
N MET A 142 0.79 2.24 -1.80
CA MET A 142 1.97 2.20 -2.67
C MET A 142 2.59 3.59 -2.90
N VAL A 143 1.79 4.66 -2.97
CA VAL A 143 2.31 6.03 -3.13
C VAL A 143 2.93 6.54 -1.84
N PHE A 144 2.31 6.28 -0.69
CA PHE A 144 2.73 6.84 0.59
C PHE A 144 3.94 6.11 1.17
N SER A 145 4.05 4.80 0.90
CA SER A 145 5.25 3.99 1.19
C SER A 145 6.40 4.20 0.20
N LYS A 146 6.15 5.00 -0.85
CA LYS A 146 7.14 5.37 -1.89
C LYS A 146 7.71 4.14 -2.59
N GLU A 147 6.84 3.23 -3.02
CA GLU A 147 7.28 2.03 -3.73
C GLU A 147 8.06 2.38 -5.01
N PRO A 148 9.19 1.71 -5.28
CA PRO A 148 10.16 2.11 -6.29
C PRO A 148 9.74 1.68 -7.71
N PHE A 149 8.51 1.97 -8.12
CA PHE A 149 8.05 1.66 -9.47
C PHE A 149 8.48 2.73 -10.47
N SER A 150 9.05 2.26 -11.58
CA SER A 150 9.33 3.10 -12.76
C SER A 150 8.03 3.50 -13.46
N ASP A 151 7.78 4.80 -13.55
CA ASP A 151 6.60 5.36 -14.22
C ASP A 151 6.51 4.93 -15.69
N VAL A 152 7.66 4.76 -16.36
CA VAL A 152 7.72 4.26 -17.74
C VAL A 152 7.26 2.81 -17.82
N LYS A 153 7.76 1.93 -16.93
CA LYS A 153 7.36 0.51 -16.92
C LYS A 153 5.88 0.35 -16.58
N VAL A 154 5.41 1.07 -15.56
CA VAL A 154 3.99 1.08 -15.18
C VAL A 154 3.12 1.58 -16.34
N SER A 155 3.47 2.70 -16.95
CA SER A 155 2.69 3.27 -18.05
C SER A 155 2.63 2.34 -19.27
N LYS A 156 3.75 1.70 -19.63
CA LYS A 156 3.77 0.69 -20.70
C LYS A 156 2.91 -0.52 -20.37
N PHE A 157 2.93 -0.99 -19.12
CA PHE A 157 2.10 -2.10 -18.66
C PHE A 157 0.60 -1.76 -18.79
N ILE A 158 0.19 -0.59 -18.30
CA ILE A 158 -1.20 -0.11 -18.39
C ILE A 158 -1.63 0.01 -19.86
N MET A 159 -0.78 0.59 -20.71
CA MET A 159 -1.04 0.69 -22.15
C MET A 159 -1.24 -0.68 -22.82
N GLY A 160 -0.47 -1.69 -22.42
CA GLY A 160 -0.59 -3.05 -22.93
C GLY A 160 -1.82 -3.82 -22.42
N LYS A 161 -2.35 -3.46 -21.24
CA LYS A 161 -3.52 -4.10 -20.63
C LYS A 161 -4.84 -3.35 -20.85
N GLY A 162 -4.78 -2.08 -21.21
CA GLY A 162 -5.94 -1.19 -21.31
C GLY A 162 -6.26 -0.50 -19.99
N PHE A 163 -6.96 0.63 -20.10
CA PHE A 163 -7.38 1.44 -18.95
C PHE A 163 -8.62 0.85 -18.30
N LEU A 164 -8.58 0.67 -16.98
CA LEU A 164 -9.69 0.21 -16.15
C LEU A 164 -10.39 1.39 -15.49
N THR A 165 -11.72 1.35 -15.44
CA THR A 165 -12.53 2.24 -14.60
C THR A 165 -12.26 1.99 -13.10
N PRO A 166 -12.58 2.93 -12.20
CA PRO A 166 -12.42 2.72 -10.76
C PRO A 166 -13.06 1.43 -10.24
N ALA A 167 -14.28 1.11 -10.67
CA ALA A 167 -14.96 -0.13 -10.29
C ALA A 167 -14.22 -1.39 -10.79
N GLU A 168 -13.65 -1.34 -12.00
CA GLU A 168 -12.83 -2.43 -12.53
C GLU A 168 -11.48 -2.55 -11.82
N ILE A 169 -10.88 -1.43 -11.39
CA ILE A 169 -9.66 -1.43 -10.57
C ILE A 169 -9.93 -2.13 -9.23
N ALA A 170 -11.00 -1.75 -8.52
CA ALA A 170 -11.39 -2.39 -7.26
C ALA A 170 -11.56 -3.91 -7.44
N LYS A 171 -12.33 -4.32 -8.46
CA LYS A 171 -12.53 -5.74 -8.77
C LYS A 171 -11.22 -6.45 -9.12
N ALA A 172 -10.33 -5.78 -9.84
CA ALA A 172 -9.05 -6.36 -10.23
C ALA A 172 -8.15 -6.59 -9.02
N VAL A 173 -8.04 -5.61 -8.11
CA VAL A 173 -7.27 -5.72 -6.86
C VAL A 173 -7.69 -6.94 -6.04
N ASP A 174 -9.00 -7.19 -5.92
CA ASP A 174 -9.59 -8.33 -5.18
C ASP A 174 -9.45 -9.70 -5.88
N SER A 175 -8.88 -9.75 -7.08
CA SER A 175 -8.75 -10.98 -7.86
C SER A 175 -7.73 -11.96 -7.26
N GLU A 176 -8.08 -13.24 -7.18
CA GLU A 176 -7.14 -14.32 -6.82
C GLU A 176 -6.13 -14.61 -7.96
N ASP A 177 -6.43 -14.21 -9.20
CA ASP A 177 -5.46 -14.24 -10.30
C ASP A 177 -4.45 -13.10 -10.17
N TYR A 178 -3.18 -13.46 -9.99
CA TYR A 178 -2.07 -12.52 -9.78
C TYR A 178 -1.87 -11.53 -10.94
N SER A 179 -2.08 -11.95 -12.19
CA SER A 179 -1.91 -11.07 -13.36
C SER A 179 -3.01 -10.00 -13.42
N ILE A 180 -4.24 -10.38 -13.08
CA ILE A 180 -5.38 -9.45 -12.96
C ILE A 180 -5.16 -8.52 -11.76
N SER A 181 -4.80 -9.07 -10.60
CA SER A 181 -4.54 -8.31 -9.39
C SER A 181 -3.44 -7.27 -9.61
N LYS A 182 -2.28 -7.69 -10.12
CA LYS A 182 -1.18 -6.81 -10.49
C LYS A 182 -1.62 -5.65 -11.39
N ASN A 183 -2.54 -5.86 -12.34
CA ASN A 183 -3.07 -4.79 -13.16
C ASN A 183 -3.91 -3.79 -12.36
N GLY A 184 -4.75 -4.27 -11.44
CA GLY A 184 -5.49 -3.43 -10.49
C GLY A 184 -4.55 -2.56 -9.64
N TYR A 185 -3.56 -3.18 -8.99
CA TYR A 185 -2.57 -2.48 -8.15
C TYR A 185 -1.83 -1.39 -8.94
N LEU A 186 -1.29 -1.71 -10.11
CA LEU A 186 -0.52 -0.74 -10.91
C LEU A 186 -1.37 0.42 -11.44
N GLN A 187 -2.63 0.19 -11.79
CA GLN A 187 -3.53 1.26 -12.21
C GLN A 187 -3.98 2.14 -11.04
N SER A 188 -4.27 1.54 -9.89
CA SER A 188 -4.55 2.28 -8.66
C SER A 188 -3.37 3.18 -8.28
N TYR A 189 -2.15 2.62 -8.19
CA TYR A 189 -0.92 3.35 -7.94
C TYR A 189 -0.71 4.50 -8.92
N SER A 190 -0.80 4.25 -10.23
CA SER A 190 -0.58 5.28 -11.24
C SER A 190 -1.59 6.43 -11.13
N LEU A 191 -2.86 6.12 -10.89
CA LEU A 191 -3.93 7.10 -10.81
C LEU A 191 -3.86 7.93 -9.52
N VAL A 192 -3.61 7.31 -8.38
CA VAL A 192 -3.38 8.01 -7.10
C VAL A 192 -2.10 8.84 -7.16
N LYS A 193 -1.00 8.31 -7.73
CA LYS A 193 0.25 9.07 -7.90
C LYS A 193 0.03 10.32 -8.74
N PHE A 194 -0.75 10.22 -9.82
CA PHE A 194 -1.11 11.38 -10.63
C PHE A 194 -2.00 12.38 -9.87
N MET A 195 -2.89 11.88 -9.02
CA MET A 195 -3.71 12.72 -8.13
C MET A 195 -2.84 13.51 -7.15
N VAL A 196 -1.91 12.83 -6.46
CA VAL A 196 -0.94 13.45 -5.56
C VAL A 196 -0.04 14.44 -6.29
N LYS A 197 0.43 14.10 -7.50
CA LYS A 197 1.23 15.01 -8.32
C LYS A 197 0.48 16.30 -8.64
N LYS A 198 -0.82 16.21 -8.93
CA LYS A 198 -1.64 17.34 -9.38
C LYS A 198 -2.15 18.21 -8.24
N PHE A 199 -2.57 17.60 -7.13
CA PHE A 199 -3.29 18.29 -6.05
C PHE A 199 -2.56 18.23 -4.70
N GLY A 200 -1.48 17.47 -4.60
CA GLY A 200 -0.75 17.24 -3.36
C GLY A 200 -1.39 16.16 -2.48
N VAL A 201 -0.59 15.64 -1.54
CA VAL A 201 -1.03 14.63 -0.56
C VAL A 201 -2.19 15.13 0.31
N SER A 202 -2.16 16.41 0.69
CA SER A 202 -3.18 17.02 1.55
C SER A 202 -4.58 16.99 0.91
N ALA A 203 -4.69 17.17 -0.40
CA ALA A 203 -5.97 17.10 -1.11
C ALA A 203 -6.53 15.67 -1.13
N VAL A 204 -5.67 14.67 -1.36
CA VAL A 204 -6.06 13.25 -1.30
C VAL A 204 -6.57 12.89 0.10
N ILE A 205 -5.83 13.26 1.15
CA ILE A 205 -6.26 13.00 2.54
C ILE A 205 -7.56 13.75 2.87
N SER A 206 -7.71 14.99 2.41
CA SER A 206 -8.94 15.77 2.64
C SER A 206 -10.16 15.14 1.97
N MET A 207 -9.98 14.55 0.78
CA MET A 207 -11.03 13.81 0.09
C MET A 207 -11.44 12.54 0.83
N LEU A 208 -10.47 11.78 1.34
CA LEU A 208 -10.75 10.58 2.14
C LEU A 208 -11.47 10.92 3.44
N LYS A 209 -11.11 12.05 4.08
CA LYS A 209 -11.76 12.54 5.31
C LYS A 209 -13.05 13.34 5.07
N CYS A 210 -13.40 13.61 3.82
CA CYS A 210 -14.63 14.31 3.46
C CYS A 210 -15.86 13.52 3.96
N PRO A 211 -16.91 14.14 4.51
CA PRO A 211 -18.11 13.42 4.94
C PRO A 211 -18.93 12.82 3.79
N GLU A 212 -18.70 13.25 2.53
CA GLU A 212 -19.39 12.69 1.37
C GLU A 212 -19.04 11.22 1.16
N THR A 213 -20.07 10.38 1.01
CA THR A 213 -19.91 8.94 0.72
C THR A 213 -19.76 8.65 -0.77
N ASP A 214 -20.10 9.61 -1.61
CA ASP A 214 -19.95 9.57 -3.07
C ASP A 214 -18.58 10.12 -3.46
N PHE A 215 -17.82 9.36 -4.24
CA PHE A 215 -16.44 9.72 -4.56
C PHE A 215 -16.36 10.97 -5.46
N GLU A 216 -17.23 11.08 -6.48
CA GLU A 216 -17.25 12.22 -7.40
C GLU A 216 -17.48 13.54 -6.65
N LYS A 217 -18.46 13.56 -5.74
CA LYS A 217 -18.73 14.73 -4.89
C LYS A 217 -17.55 15.08 -4.00
N ALA A 218 -16.96 14.09 -3.33
CA ALA A 218 -15.79 14.30 -2.48
C ALA A 218 -14.62 14.87 -3.31
N PHE A 219 -14.41 14.34 -4.51
CA PHE A 219 -13.36 14.76 -5.43
C PHE A 219 -13.56 16.21 -5.90
N ILE A 220 -14.77 16.57 -6.34
CA ILE A 220 -15.10 17.95 -6.76
C ILE A 220 -14.91 18.92 -5.59
N LEU A 221 -15.39 18.60 -4.39
CA LEU A 221 -15.27 19.47 -3.23
C LEU A 221 -13.80 19.75 -2.85
N CYS A 222 -12.92 18.75 -2.99
CA CYS A 222 -11.53 18.87 -2.59
C CYS A 222 -10.61 19.42 -3.68
N THR A 223 -10.98 19.27 -4.96
CA THR A 223 -10.09 19.62 -6.09
C THR A 223 -10.66 20.69 -7.02
N GLY A 224 -11.97 20.94 -6.97
CA GLY A 224 -12.69 21.82 -7.89
C GLY A 224 -12.84 21.27 -9.32
N LEU A 225 -12.52 20.00 -9.55
CA LEU A 225 -12.55 19.35 -10.87
C LEU A 225 -13.46 18.12 -10.85
N ASP A 226 -14.16 17.82 -11.93
CA ASP A 226 -14.87 16.55 -12.10
C ASP A 226 -13.87 15.40 -12.33
N PHE A 227 -14.15 14.22 -11.77
CA PHE A 227 -13.22 13.10 -11.86
C PHE A 227 -13.10 12.59 -13.29
N GLY A 228 -14.17 12.68 -14.11
CA GLY A 228 -14.12 12.30 -15.51
C GLY A 228 -13.05 13.07 -16.31
N THR A 229 -12.96 14.38 -16.09
CA THR A 229 -11.92 15.24 -16.69
C THR A 229 -10.54 14.91 -16.14
N PHE A 230 -10.42 14.73 -14.83
CA PHE A 230 -9.17 14.30 -14.21
C PHE A 230 -8.67 12.95 -14.78
N TYR A 231 -9.55 11.97 -14.90
CA TYR A 231 -9.25 10.62 -15.38
C TYR A 231 -8.77 10.65 -16.83
N ARG A 232 -9.40 11.44 -17.71
CA ARG A 232 -8.90 11.64 -19.09
C ARG A 232 -7.51 12.26 -19.13
N GLN A 233 -7.20 13.18 -18.23
CA GLN A 233 -5.85 13.77 -18.12
C GLN A 233 -4.82 12.74 -17.65
N TRP A 234 -5.18 11.88 -16.70
CA TRP A 234 -4.35 10.76 -16.29
C TRP A 234 -4.08 9.80 -17.47
N GLN A 235 -5.10 9.43 -18.24
CA GLN A 235 -4.91 8.57 -19.42
C GLN A 235 -3.96 9.20 -20.45
N ALA A 236 -4.06 10.52 -20.67
CA ALA A 236 -3.15 11.25 -21.54
C ALA A 236 -1.71 11.26 -20.99
N TYR A 237 -1.56 11.43 -19.67
CA TYR A 237 -0.26 11.35 -18.99
C TYR A 237 0.39 9.98 -19.16
N VAL A 238 -0.34 8.89 -18.87
CA VAL A 238 0.15 7.50 -19.05
C VAL A 238 0.59 7.25 -20.50
N LYS A 239 -0.21 7.67 -21.48
CA LYS A 239 0.15 7.55 -22.91
C LYS A 239 1.45 8.28 -23.23
N SER A 240 1.63 9.50 -22.74
CA SER A 240 2.83 10.32 -22.99
C SER A 240 4.09 9.68 -22.40
N ILE A 241 4.02 9.23 -21.14
CA ILE A 241 5.15 8.58 -20.45
C ILE A 241 5.52 7.25 -21.13
N ALA A 242 4.53 6.45 -21.54
CA ALA A 242 4.77 5.17 -22.20
C ALA A 242 5.55 5.32 -23.53
N THR A 243 5.35 6.43 -24.25
CA THR A 243 6.03 6.73 -25.52
C THR A 243 7.35 7.49 -25.37
N GLY A 244 7.85 7.65 -24.15
CA GLY A 244 9.11 8.36 -23.87
C GLY A 244 8.98 9.89 -23.97
N GLY A 245 7.77 10.43 -23.83
CA GLY A 245 7.58 11.88 -23.72
C GLY A 245 8.30 12.41 -22.48
N GLN A 246 9.08 13.48 -22.64
CA GLN A 246 9.55 14.28 -21.52
C GLN A 246 8.41 15.19 -21.04
N GLU A 247 8.26 15.32 -19.73
CA GLU A 247 7.18 16.08 -19.11
C GLU A 247 7.15 17.54 -19.59
N ALA A 248 6.03 17.98 -20.15
CA ALA A 248 5.71 19.39 -20.30
C ALA A 248 4.56 19.70 -19.33
N LEU A 249 4.85 19.92 -18.04
CA LEU A 249 3.93 20.55 -17.06
C LEU A 249 4.65 20.71 -15.70
N GLY A 250 5.15 21.93 -15.43
CA GLY A 250 5.45 22.53 -14.10
C GLY A 250 6.39 21.78 -13.12
N PRO A 251 7.27 22.48 -12.38
CA PRO A 251 8.19 21.79 -11.46
C PRO A 251 7.43 21.15 -10.29
N ALA A 252 7.47 19.82 -10.22
CA ALA A 252 7.19 19.06 -9.00
C ALA A 252 8.53 18.72 -8.30
N PRO A 253 8.56 18.61 -6.95
CA PRO A 253 9.79 18.48 -6.20
C PRO A 253 10.49 17.15 -6.49
N ALA A 254 11.81 17.23 -6.66
CA ALA A 254 12.69 16.12 -6.99
C ALA A 254 12.72 15.08 -5.85
N TYR A 255 12.22 13.88 -6.11
CA TYR A 255 12.53 12.70 -5.30
C TYR A 255 12.93 11.52 -6.20
N LEU A 256 14.22 11.18 -6.07
CA LEU A 256 14.93 9.92 -6.29
C LEU A 256 14.24 8.87 -7.19
N SER A 257 14.76 8.71 -8.41
CA SER A 257 14.57 7.52 -9.22
C SER A 257 15.45 6.37 -8.70
N PHE A 258 14.86 5.22 -8.41
CA PHE A 258 15.58 3.96 -8.25
C PHE A 258 14.91 2.91 -9.13
N ASP A 259 15.62 2.42 -10.14
CA ASP A 259 15.17 1.30 -10.96
C ASP A 259 15.47 0.00 -10.21
N LEU A 260 14.43 -0.65 -9.70
CA LEU A 260 14.49 -2.07 -9.32
C LEU A 260 13.87 -2.95 -10.42
N TYR A 261 14.51 -4.09 -10.61
CA TYR A 261 14.25 -5.07 -11.65
C TYR A 261 12.80 -5.60 -11.56
N MET A 262 11.97 -5.19 -12.51
CA MET A 262 10.85 -6.02 -12.97
C MET A 262 11.47 -7.01 -13.95
N GLU A 263 11.60 -8.28 -13.57
CA GLU A 263 11.96 -9.33 -14.52
C GLU A 263 10.92 -9.38 -15.64
N ASP A 264 11.42 -9.35 -16.87
CA ASP A 264 10.66 -9.52 -18.09
C ASP A 264 10.07 -10.93 -18.15
N CYS A 265 8.79 -11.08 -17.81
CA CYS A 265 8.02 -12.22 -18.29
C CYS A 265 7.51 -11.89 -19.70
N THR A 266 8.39 -12.00 -20.69
CA THR A 266 7.96 -12.27 -22.07
C THR A 266 7.35 -13.66 -22.09
N ALA A 267 6.05 -13.73 -22.38
CA ALA A 267 5.45 -14.93 -22.96
C ALA A 267 5.96 -15.13 -24.39
#